data_AF-A0AAE1A914-F1
#
_entry.id   AF-A0AAE1A914-F1
#
_cell.length_a   1.000
_cell.length_b   1.000
_cell.length_c   1.000
_cell.angle_alpha   90.00
_cell.angle_beta   90.00
_cell.angle_gamma   90.00
#
_symmetry.space_group_name_H-M   'P 1'
#
loop_
_entity.id
_entity.type
_entity.pdbx_description
1 polymer ?
#
loop_
_entity_poly.entity_id
_entity_poly.type
_entity_poly.pdbx_seq_one_letter_code
_entity_poly.pdbx_strand_id
1 'polypeptide(L)'
;MYAIRASGNSIPLMMIFPRVNYRDHFIRGAPSGTVGFANPSGWMNKELFIKFLEHLIKQTNYSLDSKILLIMDNHETHIALEVIVLARANHHAYHPATHIA
;
A
#
# COMPACT_ATOMS: atom_id res chain seq x y z
N MET A 1 5.03 -4.87 2.47
CA MET A 1 5.24 -3.49 1.99
C MET A 1 5.34 -2.54 3.16
N TYR A 2 6.27 -1.58 3.06
CA TYR A 2 6.56 -0.58 4.08
C TYR A 2 6.39 0.80 3.47
N ALA A 3 5.82 1.74 4.22
CA ALA A 3 5.66 3.13 3.79
C ALA A 3 6.04 4.06 4.93
N ILE A 4 6.70 5.16 4.55
CA ILE A 4 7.17 6.19 5.47
C ILE A 4 6.56 7.51 5.02
N ARG A 5 6.06 8.30 5.97
CA ARG A 5 5.62 9.67 5.73
C ARG A 5 6.82 10.59 5.62
N ALA A 6 6.69 11.72 4.91
CA ALA A 6 7.76 12.71 4.83
C ALA A 6 8.24 13.21 6.21
N SER A 7 7.37 13.18 7.24
CA SER A 7 7.72 13.50 8.62
C SER A 7 8.55 12.43 9.34
N GLY A 8 8.90 11.31 8.68
CA GLY A 8 9.67 10.21 9.24
C GLY A 8 8.84 9.15 9.96
N ASN A 9 7.54 9.37 10.14
CA ASN A 9 6.65 8.40 10.79
C ASN A 9 6.35 7.22 9.85
N SER A 10 6.49 6.00 10.38
CA SER A 10 6.12 4.79 9.65
C SER A 10 4.60 4.60 9.63
N ILE A 11 4.11 4.05 8.52
CA ILE A 11 2.73 3.60 8.40
C ILE A 11 2.70 2.10 8.74
N PRO A 12 1.69 1.61 9.49
CA PRO A 12 1.62 0.21 9.87
C PRO A 12 1.78 -0.74 8.68
N LEU A 13 2.57 -1.81 8.87
CA LEU A 13 3.01 -2.69 7.80
C LEU A 13 1.86 -3.44 7.12
N MET A 14 2.06 -3.77 5.84
CA MET A 14 1.37 -4.89 5.20
C MET A 14 2.35 -6.05 4.99
N MET A 15 2.05 -7.22 5.54
CA MET A 15 2.84 -8.44 5.36
C MET A 15 2.18 -9.38 4.33
N ILE A 16 2.98 -9.97 3.45
CA ILE A 16 2.53 -10.98 2.48
C ILE A 16 3.22 -12.30 2.83
N PHE A 17 2.42 -13.36 2.99
CA PHE A 17 2.92 -14.70 3.29
C PHE A 17 2.81 -15.62 2.05
N PRO A 18 3.85 -16.41 1.70
CA PRO A 18 3.84 -17.36 0.59
C PRO A 18 2.93 -18.57 0.89
N ARG A 19 1.62 -18.34 0.85
CA ARG A 19 0.57 -19.29 1.25
C ARG A 19 -0.70 -19.03 0.42
N VAL A 20 -1.55 -20.04 0.30
CA VAL A 20 -2.90 -19.87 -0.27
C VAL A 20 -3.86 -19.27 0.76
N ASN A 21 -3.76 -19.71 2.02
CA ASN A 21 -4.69 -19.35 3.09
C ASN A 21 -3.99 -18.49 4.15
N TYR A 22 -4.60 -17.35 4.46
CA TYR A 22 -4.18 -16.47 5.56
C TYR A 22 -4.76 -16.95 6.90
N ARG A 23 -4.03 -16.71 8.00
CA ARG A 23 -4.53 -16.90 9.37
C ARG A 23 -4.08 -15.72 10.23
N ASP A 24 -4.97 -15.19 11.07
CA ASP A 24 -4.72 -13.97 11.85
C ASP A 24 -3.51 -14.07 12.79
N HIS A 25 -3.19 -15.28 13.28
CA HIS A 25 -2.02 -15.47 14.13
C HIS A 25 -0.68 -15.32 13.40
N PHE A 26 -0.65 -15.20 12.06
CA PHE A 26 0.59 -14.99 11.31
C PHE A 26 1.24 -13.64 11.60
N ILE A 27 0.45 -12.64 12.00
CA ILE A 27 0.96 -11.32 12.40
C ILE A 27 1.08 -11.18 13.93
N ARG A 28 1.04 -12.29 14.68
CA ARG A 28 1.20 -12.26 16.13
C ARG A 28 2.58 -11.71 16.49
N GLY A 29 2.61 -10.63 17.27
CA GLY A 29 3.85 -9.93 17.66
C GLY A 29 4.29 -8.85 16.67
N ALA A 30 3.56 -8.64 15.56
CA ALA A 30 3.80 -7.51 14.68
C ALA A 30 3.38 -6.17 15.33
N PRO A 31 3.94 -5.03 14.88
CA PRO A 31 3.51 -3.71 15.35
C PRO A 31 1.99 -3.49 15.20
N SER A 32 1.42 -2.69 16.10
CA SER A 32 -0.01 -2.36 16.08
C SER A 32 -0.42 -1.78 14.73
N GLY A 33 -1.60 -2.18 14.24
CA GLY A 33 -2.13 -1.79 12.94
C GLY A 33 -1.55 -2.56 11.75
N THR A 34 -0.62 -3.50 11.94
CA THR A 34 -0.13 -4.36 10.85
C THR A 34 -1.28 -5.20 10.28
N VAL A 35 -1.36 -5.28 8.95
CA VAL A 35 -2.28 -6.17 8.22
C VAL A 35 -1.51 -7.26 7.50
N GLY A 36 -2.09 -8.44 7.39
CA GLY A 36 -1.47 -9.60 6.75
C GLY A 36 -2.35 -10.18 5.64
N PHE A 37 -1.71 -10.62 4.55
CA PHE A 37 -2.37 -11.30 3.44
C PHE A 37 -1.54 -12.50 2.97
N ALA A 38 -2.20 -13.46 2.34
CA ALA A 38 -1.56 -14.63 1.75
C ALA A 38 -1.55 -14.52 0.22
N ASN A 39 -0.42 -14.84 -0.40
CA ASN A 39 -0.28 -15.02 -1.84
C ASN A 39 0.55 -16.29 -2.08
N PRO A 40 0.13 -17.26 -2.90
CA PRO A 40 0.94 -18.44 -3.20
C PRO A 40 2.37 -18.12 -3.64
N SER A 41 2.56 -17.04 -4.39
CA SER A 41 3.89 -16.61 -4.84
C SER A 41 4.72 -15.92 -3.75
N GLY A 42 4.08 -15.43 -2.68
CA GLY A 42 4.68 -14.55 -1.68
C GLY A 42 4.95 -13.12 -2.17
N TRP A 43 4.71 -12.84 -3.44
CA TRP A 43 4.98 -11.53 -4.05
C TRP A 43 3.76 -10.62 -4.03
N MET A 44 3.98 -9.35 -4.33
CA MET A 44 2.90 -8.39 -4.59
C MET A 44 2.18 -8.75 -5.90
N ASN A 45 0.87 -8.57 -5.93
CA ASN A 45 0.08 -8.52 -7.16
C ASN A 45 -0.83 -7.29 -7.12
N LYS A 46 -1.57 -7.06 -8.20
CA LYS A 46 -2.49 -5.92 -8.34
C LYS A 46 -3.53 -5.87 -7.22
N GLU A 47 -4.15 -6.99 -6.89
CA GLU A 47 -5.23 -7.07 -5.90
C GLU A 47 -4.72 -6.74 -4.49
N LEU A 48 -3.56 -7.26 -4.12
CA LEU A 48 -2.91 -6.95 -2.84
C LEU A 48 -2.44 -5.51 -2.77
N PHE A 49 -2.03 -4.95 -3.90
CA PHE A 49 -1.62 -3.56 -3.98
C PHE A 49 -2.80 -2.59 -3.79
N ILE A 50 -3.99 -2.91 -4.32
CA ILE A 50 -5.22 -2.15 -4.03
C ILE A 50 -5.54 -2.17 -2.54
N LYS A 51 -5.50 -3.35 -1.91
CA LYS A 51 -5.69 -3.49 -0.45
C LYS A 51 -4.67 -2.68 0.35
N PHE A 52 -3.45 -2.54 -0.17
CA PHE A 52 -2.45 -1.69 0.45
C PHE A 52 -2.82 -0.23 0.40
N LEU A 53 -3.34 0.26 -0.72
CA LEU A 53 -3.80 1.64 -0.82
C LEU A 53 -4.97 1.93 0.11
N GLU A 54 -5.93 1.01 0.23
CA GLU A 54 -7.03 1.14 1.17
C GLU A 54 -6.54 1.22 2.62
N HIS A 55 -5.58 0.35 2.99
CA HIS A 55 -4.93 0.38 4.29
C HIS A 55 -4.18 1.70 4.52
N LEU A 56 -3.42 2.17 3.52
CA LEU A 56 -2.70 3.44 3.57
C LEU A 56 -3.67 4.59 3.87
N ILE A 57 -4.74 4.71 3.08
CA ILE A 57 -5.78 5.75 3.22
C ILE A 57 -6.37 5.74 4.63
N LYS A 58 -6.71 4.55 5.15
CA LYS A 58 -7.27 4.37 6.49
C LYS A 58 -6.31 4.82 7.59
N GLN A 59 -5.02 4.50 7.48
CA GLN A 59 -4.02 4.84 8.50
C GLN A 59 -3.61 6.31 8.48
N THR A 60 -3.83 7.01 7.37
CA THR A 60 -3.41 8.40 7.21
C THR A 60 -4.45 9.44 7.62
N ASN A 61 -5.70 9.05 7.91
CA ASN A 61 -6.81 9.98 8.24
C ASN A 61 -6.83 11.19 7.30
N TYR A 62 -6.77 10.91 6.00
CA TYR A 62 -6.62 11.92 4.96
C TYR A 62 -7.87 12.83 4.81
N SER A 63 -7.65 14.12 4.54
CA SER A 63 -8.67 15.13 4.20
C SER A 63 -8.17 16.04 3.08
N LEU A 64 -9.04 16.86 2.47
CA LEU A 64 -8.68 17.84 1.42
C LEU A 64 -7.44 18.70 1.77
N ASP A 65 -7.19 18.93 3.06
CA ASP A 65 -6.10 19.75 3.58
C ASP A 65 -4.77 18.99 3.80
N SER A 66 -4.73 17.65 3.71
CA SER A 66 -3.57 16.82 4.09
C SER A 66 -3.04 15.93 2.96
N LYS A 67 -2.80 16.45 1.75
CA LYS A 67 -2.52 15.66 0.53
C LYS A 67 -1.35 14.68 0.67
N ILE A 68 -1.53 13.46 0.15
CA ILE A 68 -0.47 12.44 0.06
C ILE A 68 0.05 12.40 -1.38
N LEU A 69 1.37 12.55 -1.52
CA LEU A 69 2.08 12.24 -2.76
C LEU A 69 2.53 10.78 -2.68
N LEU A 70 2.02 9.94 -3.60
CA LEU A 70 2.42 8.55 -3.71
C LEU A 70 3.49 8.43 -4.80
N ILE A 71 4.73 8.20 -4.38
CA ILE A 71 5.86 7.93 -5.28
C ILE A 71 6.14 6.44 -5.24
N MET A 72 6.09 5.79 -6.40
CA MET A 72 6.31 4.35 -6.53
C MET A 72 7.19 4.07 -7.74
N ASP A 73 7.87 2.92 -7.71
CA ASP A 73 8.54 2.41 -8.89
C ASP A 73 7.51 2.03 -9.98
N ASN A 74 7.99 1.92 -11.22
CA ASN A 74 7.16 1.67 -12.39
C ASN A 74 6.84 0.17 -12.58
N HIS A 75 6.68 -0.58 -11.48
CA HIS A 75 6.28 -1.98 -11.58
C HIS A 75 4.82 -2.11 -12.04
N GLU A 76 4.53 -3.13 -12.85
CA GLU A 76 3.22 -3.31 -13.49
C GLU A 76 2.05 -3.35 -12.50
N THR A 77 2.28 -3.84 -11.28
CA THR A 77 1.27 -3.90 -10.22
C THR A 77 0.85 -2.52 -9.71
N HIS A 78 1.70 -1.51 -9.88
CA HIS A 78 1.48 -0.15 -9.38
C HIS A 78 0.78 0.76 -10.39
N ILE A 79 0.78 0.40 -11.68
CA ILE A 79 0.26 1.24 -12.79
C ILE A 79 -1.16 0.83 -13.22
N ALA A 80 -1.77 -0.13 -12.53
CA ALA A 80 -3.10 -0.59 -12.87
C ALA A 80 -4.15 0.54 -12.87
N LEU A 81 -5.08 0.53 -13.81
CA LEU A 81 -6.10 1.59 -13.92
C LEU A 81 -6.90 1.77 -12.62
N GLU A 82 -7.27 0.67 -11.96
CA GLU A 82 -7.98 0.67 -10.67
C GLU A 82 -7.21 1.39 -9.57
N VAL A 83 -5.88 1.25 -9.54
CA VAL A 83 -5.00 1.97 -8.61
C VAL A 83 -5.07 3.47 -8.87
N ILE A 84 -4.97 3.87 -10.14
CA ILE A 84 -4.99 5.28 -10.53
C ILE A 84 -6.37 5.88 -10.23
N VAL A 85 -7.45 5.14 -10.50
CA VAL A 85 -8.83 5.55 -10.20
C VAL A 85 -9.02 5.71 -8.70
N LEU A 86 -8.60 4.73 -7.89
CA LEU A 86 -8.69 4.80 -6.43
C LEU A 86 -7.88 5.97 -5.87
N ALA A 87 -6.66 6.18 -6.37
CA ALA A 87 -5.82 7.30 -5.98
C ALA A 87 -6.48 8.65 -6.32
N ARG A 88 -6.97 8.82 -7.55
CA ARG A 88 -7.64 10.06 -7.98
C ARG A 88 -8.94 10.33 -7.24
N ALA A 89 -9.76 9.30 -7.03
CA ALA A 89 -11.01 9.41 -6.27
C ALA A 89 -10.76 9.87 -4.82
N ASN A 90 -9.60 9.52 -4.27
CA ASN A 90 -9.17 9.95 -2.94
C ASN A 90 -8.22 11.17 -2.98
N HIS A 91 -8.22 11.96 -4.06
CA HIS A 91 -7.42 13.19 -4.23
C HIS A 91 -5.90 13.01 -4.09
N HIS A 92 -5.38 11.80 -4.29
CA HIS A 92 -3.94 11.56 -4.31
C HIS A 92 -3.34 12.03 -5.64
N ALA A 93 -2.23 12.75 -5.57
CA ALA A 93 -1.38 12.96 -6.74
C ALA A 93 -0.60 11.65 -6.98
N TYR A 94 -1.03 10.87 -7.98
CA TYR A 94 -0.32 9.69 -8.44
C TYR A 94 0.75 10.13 -9.45
N HIS A 95 2.03 9.98 -9.09
CA HIS A 95 3.13 10.21 -10.01
C HIS A 95 3.90 8.88 -10.19
N PRO A 96 3.73 8.18 -11.32
CA PRO A 96 4.62 7.06 -11.65
C PRO A 96 6.02 7.62 -11.84
N ALA A 97 7.06 7.00 -11.27
CA ALA A 97 8.43 7.53 -11.28
C ALA A 97 9.12 7.47 -12.67
N THR A 98 8.42 7.75 -13.77
CA THR A 98 8.92 7.67 -15.15
C THR A 98 9.81 8.84 -15.60
N HIS A 99 10.16 9.79 -14.72
CA HIS A 99 10.96 10.97 -15.10
C HIS A 99 12.10 11.34 -14.11
N ILE A 100 12.66 10.37 -13.38
CA ILE A 100 13.92 10.60 -12.65
C ILE A 100 15.01 9.75 -13.30
N ALA A 101 15.51 10.25 -14.43
CA ALA A 101 16.79 9.92 -15.02
C ALA A 101 17.40 11.23 -15.52
#